data_AF-A0A939VV40-F1
#
_entry.id   AF-A0A939VV40-F1
#
_cell.length_a   1.000
_cell.length_b   1.000
_cell.length_c   1.000
_cell.angle_alpha   90.00
_cell.angle_beta   90.00
_cell.angle_gamma   90.00
#
_symmetry.space_group_name_H-M   'P 1'
#
loop_
_entity.id
_entity.type
_entity.pdbx_description
1 polymer ?
#
loop_
_entity_poly.entity_id
_entity_poly.type
_entity_poly.pdbx_seq_one_letter_code
_entity_poly.pdbx_strand_id
1 'polypeptide(L)'
;MNYTHEVEQMCCVAKGPKNGPAPIPQEGAWTRAKEVKDISGLTHGVGWCAPQQGACKLTLNVKQGVIQEALVETIGCSGMTHSA
;
A
#
# COMPACT_ATOMS: atom_id res chain seq x y z
N MET A 1 38.23 -2.94 6.16
CA MET A 1 37.30 -3.62 7.10
C MET A 1 37.87 -5.01 7.34
N ASN A 2 38.12 -5.40 8.59
CA ASN A 2 38.41 -6.80 8.93
C ASN A 2 37.08 -7.46 9.28
N TYR A 3 36.67 -8.47 8.52
CA TYR A 3 35.45 -9.23 8.80
C TYR A 3 35.75 -10.30 9.87
N THR A 4 34.72 -10.76 10.60
CA THR A 4 34.90 -11.87 11.54
C THR A 4 35.00 -13.20 10.78
N HIS A 5 35.57 -14.22 11.41
CA HIS A 5 35.74 -15.53 10.80
C HIS A 5 34.41 -16.14 10.32
N GLU A 6 33.33 -15.91 11.07
CA GLU A 6 31.99 -16.37 10.73
C GLU A 6 31.50 -15.71 9.43
N VAL A 7 31.76 -14.41 9.24
CA VAL A 7 31.37 -13.66 8.05
C VAL A 7 32.17 -14.10 6.82
N GLU A 8 33.45 -14.46 6.99
CA GLU A 8 34.27 -15.01 5.90
C GLU A 8 33.77 -16.39 5.43
N GLN A 9 33.15 -17.17 6.32
CA GLN A 9 32.57 -18.47 6.00
C GLN A 9 31.14 -18.39 5.43
N MET A 10 30.53 -17.20 5.42
CA MET A 10 29.21 -17.03 4.81
C MET A 10 29.32 -17.11 3.29
N CYS A 11 28.55 -17.99 2.68
CA CYS A 11 28.38 -18.00 1.23
C CYS A 11 27.56 -16.78 0.81
N CYS A 12 28.01 -16.06 -0.22
CA CYS A 12 27.19 -15.02 -0.83
C CYS A 12 25.95 -15.68 -1.44
N VAL A 13 24.79 -15.51 -0.80
CA VAL A 13 23.51 -15.81 -1.44
C VAL A 13 23.34 -14.77 -2.53
N ALA A 14 23.77 -15.11 -3.74
CA ALA A 14 23.51 -14.29 -4.91
C ALA A 14 22.01 -13.95 -4.86
N LYS A 15 21.69 -12.66 -4.76
CA LYS A 15 20.32 -12.18 -4.97
C LYS A 15 19.85 -12.91 -6.21
N GLY A 16 18.77 -13.70 -6.10
CA GLY A 16 18.22 -14.46 -7.22
C GLY A 16 18.02 -13.56 -8.45
N PRO A 17 17.62 -14.11 -9.62
CA PRO A 17 17.49 -13.35 -10.86
C PRO A 17 16.84 -11.99 -10.56
N LYS A 18 17.41 -10.89 -11.09
CA LYS A 18 16.98 -9.49 -10.89
C LYS A 18 15.56 -9.29 -11.41
N ASN A 19 14.61 -9.97 -10.80
CA ASN A 19 13.22 -9.97 -11.15
C ASN A 19 12.71 -8.61 -10.69
N GLY A 20 12.14 -7.86 -11.63
CA GLY A 20 11.37 -6.67 -11.30
C GLY A 20 10.20 -7.01 -10.37
N PRO A 21 9.34 -6.03 -10.04
CA PRO A 21 8.18 -6.29 -9.21
C PRO A 21 7.33 -7.41 -9.81
N ALA A 22 6.77 -8.23 -8.92
CA ALA A 22 5.76 -9.20 -9.31
C ALA A 22 4.58 -8.44 -9.93
N PRO A 23 4.08 -8.88 -11.09
CA PRO A 23 2.94 -8.21 -11.69
C PRO A 23 1.70 -8.38 -10.81
N ILE A 24 0.91 -7.32 -10.68
CA ILE A 24 -0.38 -7.32 -9.97
C ILE A 24 -1.53 -7.22 -10.97
N PRO A 25 -2.68 -7.84 -10.70
CA PRO A 25 -3.86 -7.69 -11.53
C PRO A 25 -4.54 -6.35 -11.25
N GLN A 26 -4.78 -5.56 -12.29
CA GLN A 26 -5.53 -4.31 -12.21
C GLN A 26 -6.08 -3.96 -13.60
N GLU A 27 -7.31 -3.44 -13.67
CA GLU A 27 -7.94 -2.98 -14.93
C GLU A 27 -7.90 -4.00 -16.08
N GLY A 28 -7.94 -5.30 -15.77
CA GLY A 28 -7.85 -6.38 -16.77
C GLY A 28 -6.44 -6.67 -17.30
N ALA A 29 -5.39 -6.07 -16.73
CA ALA A 29 -4.00 -6.31 -17.08
C ALA A 29 -3.16 -6.81 -15.89
N TRP A 30 -2.03 -7.43 -16.20
CA TRP A 30 -1.00 -7.80 -15.23
C TRP A 30 0.13 -6.77 -15.30
N THR A 31 0.14 -5.81 -14.37
CA THR A 31 1.09 -4.69 -14.40
C THR A 31 2.19 -4.90 -13.39
N ARG A 32 3.44 -4.70 -13.81
CA ARG A 32 4.61 -4.66 -12.92
C ARG A 32 4.74 -3.27 -12.32
N ALA A 33 3.93 -2.97 -11.30
CA ALA A 33 3.92 -1.66 -10.67
C ALA A 33 5.23 -1.35 -9.94
N LYS A 34 5.85 -0.21 -10.27
CA LYS A 34 7.07 0.30 -9.61
C LYS A 34 6.92 1.75 -9.18
N GLU A 35 6.14 2.53 -9.93
CA GLU A 35 5.88 3.95 -9.67
C GLU A 35 4.40 4.16 -9.32
N VAL A 36 4.09 5.28 -8.66
CA VAL A 36 2.71 5.61 -8.26
C VAL A 36 1.76 5.65 -9.46
N LYS A 37 2.23 6.18 -10.59
CA LYS A 37 1.45 6.26 -11.84
C LYS A 37 1.09 4.91 -12.44
N ASP A 38 1.76 3.83 -12.00
CA ASP A 38 1.44 2.49 -12.46
C ASP A 38 0.21 1.92 -11.74
N ILE A 39 -0.27 2.56 -10.66
CA ILE A 39 -1.35 2.03 -9.82
C ILE A 39 -2.71 2.45 -10.34
N SER A 40 -3.59 1.49 -10.52
CA SER A 40 -5.03 1.68 -10.74
C SER A 40 -5.80 0.63 -9.95
N GLY A 41 -6.95 1.00 -9.40
CA GLY A 41 -7.80 0.06 -8.69
C GLY A 41 -8.77 0.72 -7.72
N LEU A 42 -9.71 -0.09 -7.27
CA LEU A 42 -10.67 0.25 -6.23
C LEU A 42 -10.17 -0.35 -4.91
N THR A 43 -9.95 0.49 -3.91
CA THR A 43 -9.52 0.05 -2.57
C THR A 43 -10.35 0.71 -1.48
N HIS A 44 -10.43 0.08 -0.31
CA HIS A 44 -11.04 0.68 0.85
C HIS A 44 -10.27 0.33 2.12
N GLY A 45 -10.31 1.23 3.10
CA GLY A 45 -9.76 1.04 4.43
C GLY A 45 -10.72 1.54 5.48
N VAL A 46 -10.71 0.91 6.66
CA VAL A 46 -11.49 1.34 7.82
C VAL A 46 -10.54 1.73 8.94
N GLY A 47 -10.68 2.96 9.43
CA GLY A 47 -9.98 3.47 10.60
C GLY A 47 -10.96 3.77 11.73
N TRP A 48 -10.55 3.54 12.97
CA TRP A 48 -11.34 3.84 14.16
C TRP A 48 -10.65 4.93 14.97
N CYS A 49 -11.43 5.84 15.56
CA CYS A 49 -10.89 6.74 16.59
C CYS A 49 -10.66 5.96 17.88
N ALA A 50 -9.73 6.37 18.75
CA ALA A 50 -9.73 5.88 20.13
C ALA A 50 -10.78 6.68 20.93
N PRO A 51 -11.58 6.08 21.82
CA PRO A 51 -11.62 4.67 22.27
C PRO A 51 -12.64 3.80 21.50
N GLN A 52 -12.52 3.73 20.17
CA GLN A 52 -13.40 3.01 19.22
C GLN A 52 -14.85 3.49 19.21
N GLN A 53 -15.08 4.77 19.54
CA GLN A 53 -16.41 5.39 19.55
C GLN A 53 -16.94 5.78 18.16
N GLY A 54 -16.16 5.52 17.12
CA GLY A 54 -16.52 5.82 15.75
C GLY A 54 -15.59 5.13 14.76
N ALA A 55 -16.01 5.11 13.51
CA ALA A 55 -15.29 4.55 12.38
C ALA A 55 -15.41 5.46 11.16
N CYS A 56 -14.35 5.50 10.36
CA CYS A 56 -14.35 6.08 9.02
C CYS A 56 -13.92 4.99 8.03
N LYS A 57 -14.75 4.74 7.02
CA LYS A 57 -14.38 3.95 5.85
C LYS A 57 -14.07 4.90 4.70
N LEU A 58 -12.84 4.85 4.22
CA LEU A 58 -12.40 5.56 3.03
C LEU A 58 -12.35 4.57 1.87
N THR A 59 -13.10 4.85 0.80
CA THR A 59 -13.04 4.10 -0.46
C THR A 59 -12.45 4.99 -1.54
N LEU A 60 -11.44 4.50 -2.25
CA LEU A 60 -10.72 5.24 -3.30
C LEU A 60 -10.80 4.51 -4.63
N ASN A 61 -11.15 5.24 -5.69
CA ASN A 61 -10.99 4.81 -7.08
C ASN A 61 -9.75 5.50 -7.65
N VAL A 62 -8.68 4.73 -7.84
CA VAL A 62 -7.38 5.23 -8.33
C VAL A 62 -7.23 4.86 -9.80
N LYS A 63 -6.82 5.81 -10.63
CA LYS A 63 -6.43 5.58 -12.03
C LYS A 63 -5.10 6.26 -12.29
N GLN A 64 -4.13 5.50 -12.77
CA GLN A 64 -2.78 5.98 -13.11
C GLN A 64 -2.13 6.80 -11.98
N GLY A 65 -2.26 6.34 -10.74
CA GLY A 65 -1.74 7.01 -9.55
C GLY A 65 -2.54 8.22 -9.07
N VAL A 66 -3.65 8.56 -9.73
CA VAL A 66 -4.52 9.69 -9.37
C VAL A 66 -5.80 9.17 -8.74
N ILE A 67 -6.19 9.74 -7.60
CA ILE A 67 -7.50 9.49 -6.99
C ILE A 67 -8.54 10.21 -7.85
N GLN A 68 -9.34 9.46 -8.58
CA GLN A 68 -10.43 9.99 -9.42
C GLN A 68 -11.69 10.22 -8.58
N GLU A 69 -11.96 9.32 -7.64
CA GLU A 69 -13.12 9.40 -6.75
C GLU A 69 -12.72 8.94 -5.35
N ALA A 70 -13.30 9.60 -4.35
CA ALA A 70 -13.19 9.22 -2.95
C ALA A 70 -14.58 9.25 -2.32
N LEU A 71 -14.93 8.19 -1.59
CA LEU A 71 -16.13 8.14 -0.76
C LEU A 71 -15.70 7.97 0.70
N VAL A 72 -16.19 8.86 1.55
CA VAL A 72 -15.94 8.87 2.99
C VAL A 72 -17.24 8.54 3.70
N GLU A 73 -17.25 7.42 4.41
CA GLU A 73 -18.40 6.97 5.20
C GLU A 73 -18.00 7.03 6.68
N THR A 74 -18.67 7.87 7.48
CA THR A 74 -18.33 8.04 8.90
C THR A 74 -19.50 7.73 9.82
N ILE A 75 -19.16 7.17 10.98
CA ILE A 75 -20.04 7.10 12.15
C ILE A 75 -19.22 7.50 13.37
N GLY A 76 -19.67 8.48 14.14
CA GLY A 76 -18.92 8.96 15.31
C GLY A 76 -19.33 10.36 15.75
N CYS A 77 -18.47 11.00 16.56
CA CYS A 77 -18.67 12.38 16.98
C CYS A 77 -18.48 13.37 15.81
N SER A 78 -18.99 14.58 15.95
CA SER A 78 -18.85 15.64 14.95
C SER A 78 -17.39 15.95 14.59
N GLY A 79 -16.49 15.85 15.57
CA GLY A 79 -15.05 16.03 15.36
C GLY A 79 -14.48 15.01 14.37
N MET A 80 -14.95 13.76 14.41
CA MET A 80 -14.54 12.73 13.46
C MET A 80 -15.02 13.06 12.04
N THR A 81 -16.31 13.38 11.88
CA THR A 81 -16.90 13.70 10.57
C THR A 81 -16.25 14.93 9.92
N HIS A 82 -15.88 15.95 10.70
CA HIS A 82 -15.18 17.12 10.15
C HIS A 82 -13.71 16.86 9.79
N SER A 83 -13.08 15.86 10.43
CA SER A 83 -11.68 15.52 10.20
C SER A 83 -11.46 14.54 9.05
N ALA A 84 -12.47 13.72 8.75
CA ALA A 84 -12.46 12.69 7.72
C ALA A 84 -12.74 13.31 6.34
#